data_AF-A0A0L1KD97-F1
#
_entry.id   AF-A0A0L1KD97-F1
#
_cell.length_a   1.000
_cell.length_b   1.000
_cell.length_c   1.000
_cell.angle_alpha   90.00
_cell.angle_beta   90.00
_cell.angle_gamma   90.00
#
_symmetry.space_group_name_H-M   'P 1'
#
loop_
_entity.id
_entity.type
_entity.pdbx_description
1 polymer ?
#
loop_
_entity_poly.entity_id
_entity_poly.type
_entity_poly.pdbx_seq_one_letter_code
_entity_poly.pdbx_strand_id
1 'polypeptide(L)'
;MRKTKTALVIGSVATAAGLVVIYVCADRGIGSLSASLKEGGPNRVELLPDEETGNYADTLIALADDADADVIIIDLGANEMLNSKSRRTVRAALRQMSALGHDTFAVLSLIPGKVGLEDDATNFARQISKEADVILALHSRDEGGDLSKFDELMGDYATITVSTDQLGILGMITAAGVTPFDWCAAPVKGFELAAAWTAHNLMQLAQQSAMIELARGDLAVPVLSSLAQDRPVSFYTGRNNKWQVTNECLTADAREIVTQRALMSLAPAADDASVVIAARAFIAAASEARAAHKAARLAV
;
A
#
# COMPACT_ATOMS: atom_id res chain seq x y z
N MET A 1 6.90 -9.02 -3.42
CA MET A 1 6.67 -8.34 -2.12
C MET A 1 6.36 -6.85 -2.26
N ARG A 2 7.29 -5.88 -2.38
CA ARG A 2 6.89 -4.44 -2.39
C ARG A 2 6.03 -4.01 -3.60
N LYS A 3 6.29 -4.52 -4.82
CA LYS A 3 5.46 -4.29 -6.01
C LYS A 3 4.04 -4.84 -5.85
N THR A 4 3.93 -6.12 -5.52
CA THR A 4 2.66 -6.78 -5.18
C THR A 4 1.87 -6.01 -4.12
N LYS A 5 2.55 -5.47 -3.11
CA LYS A 5 1.94 -4.62 -2.08
C LYS A 5 1.44 -3.28 -2.65
N THR A 6 2.18 -2.65 -3.55
CA THR A 6 1.72 -1.47 -4.30
C THR A 6 0.46 -1.77 -5.11
N ALA A 7 0.40 -2.89 -5.83
CA ALA A 7 -0.78 -3.31 -6.56
C ALA A 7 -2.01 -3.50 -5.64
N LEU A 8 -1.81 -4.12 -4.47
CA LEU A 8 -2.88 -4.32 -3.48
C LEU A 8 -3.42 -3.00 -2.92
N VAL A 9 -2.55 -2.04 -2.58
CA VAL A 9 -3.02 -0.74 -2.03
C VAL A 9 -3.68 0.13 -3.09
N ILE A 10 -3.20 0.12 -4.34
CA ILE A 10 -3.84 0.84 -5.45
C ILE A 10 -5.23 0.26 -5.70
N GLY A 11 -5.34 -1.06 -5.84
CA GLY A 11 -6.64 -1.71 -6.04
C GLY A 11 -7.58 -1.50 -4.85
N SER A 12 -7.06 -1.40 -3.63
CA SER A 12 -7.86 -1.06 -2.45
C SER A 12 -8.42 0.37 -2.51
N VAL A 13 -7.63 1.33 -3.00
CA VAL A 13 -8.10 2.71 -3.20
C VAL A 13 -9.16 2.75 -4.31
N ALA A 14 -8.95 2.07 -5.44
CA ALA A 14 -9.92 1.97 -6.52
C ALA A 14 -11.24 1.32 -6.04
N THR A 15 -11.16 0.23 -5.29
CA THR A 15 -12.34 -0.44 -4.72
C THR A 15 -13.08 0.47 -3.75
N ALA A 16 -12.35 1.23 -2.92
CA ALA A 16 -12.95 2.22 -2.02
C ALA A 16 -13.62 3.39 -2.76
N ALA A 17 -13.16 3.72 -3.98
CA ALA A 17 -13.80 4.67 -4.89
C ALA A 17 -15.07 4.10 -5.56
N GLY A 18 -15.40 2.84 -5.32
CA GLY A 18 -16.54 2.14 -5.92
C GLY A 18 -16.24 1.48 -7.25
N LEU A 19 -14.97 1.39 -7.65
CA LEU A 19 -14.55 0.77 -8.90
C LEU A 19 -14.42 -0.75 -8.74
N VAL A 20 -14.81 -1.49 -9.77
CA VAL A 20 -14.62 -2.94 -9.84
C VAL A 20 -13.21 -3.23 -10.36
N VAL A 21 -12.41 -3.92 -9.55
CA VAL A 21 -11.00 -4.21 -9.84
C VAL A 21 -10.80 -5.67 -10.18
N ILE A 22 -10.10 -5.93 -11.29
CA ILE A 22 -9.53 -7.24 -11.61
C ILE A 22 -8.03 -7.18 -11.46
N TYR A 23 -7.45 -8.24 -10.89
CA TYR A 23 -6.01 -8.39 -10.83
C TYR A 23 -5.54 -9.45 -11.82
N VAL A 24 -4.48 -9.14 -12.56
CA VAL A 24 -3.78 -10.08 -13.43
C VAL A 24 -2.39 -10.30 -12.87
N CYS A 25 -2.03 -11.54 -12.58
CA CYS A 25 -0.74 -11.88 -11.96
C CYS A 25 0.15 -12.66 -12.93
N ALA A 26 1.38 -12.19 -13.12
CA ALA A 26 2.36 -12.88 -13.96
C ALA A 26 3.15 -13.98 -13.23
N ASP A 27 2.90 -14.22 -11.94
CA ASP A 27 3.61 -15.22 -11.15
C ASP A 27 2.65 -15.96 -10.23
N ARG A 28 2.84 -17.28 -10.08
CA ARG A 28 2.10 -18.13 -9.12
C ARG A 28 2.87 -18.38 -7.83
N GLY A 29 4.09 -17.86 -7.73
CA GLY A 29 5.02 -18.11 -6.63
C GLY A 29 4.60 -17.51 -5.29
N ILE A 30 5.31 -17.93 -4.23
CA ILE A 30 5.07 -17.44 -2.86
C ILE A 30 5.31 -15.93 -2.80
N GLY A 31 4.32 -15.18 -2.31
CA GLY A 31 4.38 -13.72 -2.20
C GLY A 31 4.12 -12.96 -3.50
N SER A 32 3.60 -13.66 -4.53
CA SER A 32 2.92 -13.08 -5.69
C SER A 32 1.51 -12.62 -5.33
N LEU A 33 0.86 -11.88 -6.24
CA LEU A 33 -0.50 -11.41 -6.04
C LEU A 33 -1.53 -12.55 -6.03
N SER A 34 -1.38 -13.52 -6.93
CA SER A 34 -2.23 -14.73 -6.99
C SER A 34 -2.17 -15.56 -5.71
N ALA A 35 -0.97 -15.74 -5.14
CA ALA A 35 -0.81 -16.38 -3.83
C ALA A 35 -1.40 -15.52 -2.70
N SER A 36 -1.28 -14.19 -2.79
CA SER A 36 -1.71 -13.26 -1.75
C SER A 36 -3.21 -13.11 -1.63
N LEU A 37 -3.92 -13.18 -2.77
CA LEU A 37 -5.37 -13.06 -2.84
C LEU A 37 -6.07 -14.43 -2.92
N LYS A 38 -5.29 -15.52 -2.99
CA LYS A 38 -5.74 -16.90 -3.18
C LYS A 38 -6.53 -17.04 -4.47
N GLU A 39 -5.86 -17.43 -5.55
CA GLU A 39 -6.52 -17.77 -6.83
C GLU A 39 -7.77 -18.65 -6.61
N GLY A 40 -8.90 -18.25 -7.20
CA GLY A 40 -10.23 -18.86 -6.96
C GLY A 40 -10.94 -18.39 -5.67
N GLY A 41 -10.36 -17.43 -4.95
CA GLY A 41 -10.92 -16.78 -3.77
C GLY A 41 -11.97 -15.71 -4.12
N PRO A 42 -12.34 -14.86 -3.15
CA PRO A 42 -13.38 -13.83 -3.35
C PRO A 42 -12.95 -12.70 -4.28
N ASN A 43 -11.64 -12.50 -4.45
CA ASN A 43 -11.08 -11.50 -5.35
C ASN A 43 -10.89 -12.09 -6.75
N ARG A 44 -11.21 -11.29 -7.77
CA ARG A 44 -11.02 -11.67 -9.17
C ARG A 44 -9.54 -11.58 -9.52
N VAL A 45 -8.90 -12.74 -9.62
CA VAL A 45 -7.49 -12.86 -9.96
C VAL A 45 -7.34 -13.80 -11.14
N GLU A 46 -6.79 -13.26 -12.22
CA GLU A 46 -6.40 -14.01 -13.40
C GLU A 46 -4.89 -14.14 -13.48
N LEU A 47 -4.44 -15.12 -14.24
CA LEU A 47 -3.03 -15.34 -14.50
C LEU A 47 -2.66 -14.84 -15.89
N LEU A 48 -1.52 -14.16 -15.97
CA LEU A 48 -0.94 -13.80 -17.26
C LEU A 48 -0.60 -15.10 -18.03
N PRO A 49 -0.89 -15.17 -19.33
CA PRO A 49 -0.46 -16.30 -20.15
C PRO A 49 1.07 -16.44 -20.12
N ASP A 50 1.55 -17.68 -19.99
CA ASP A 50 2.99 -18.00 -20.05
C ASP A 50 3.58 -17.88 -21.47
N GLU A 51 2.72 -17.65 -22.48
CA GLU A 51 3.07 -17.50 -23.88
C GLU A 51 2.92 -16.05 -24.38
N GLU A 52 3.74 -15.67 -25.36
CA GLU A 52 3.63 -14.34 -25.97
C GLU A 52 2.33 -14.23 -26.76
N THR A 53 1.47 -13.30 -26.36
CA THR A 53 0.11 -13.17 -26.90
C THR A 53 -0.05 -11.81 -27.58
N GLY A 54 -0.12 -11.78 -28.91
CA GLY A 54 -0.13 -10.54 -29.70
C GLY A 54 -1.42 -9.72 -29.57
N ASN A 55 -2.55 -10.36 -29.22
CA ASN A 55 -3.87 -9.76 -29.08
C ASN A 55 -4.35 -9.73 -27.63
N TYR A 56 -3.42 -9.67 -26.67
CA TYR A 56 -3.76 -9.77 -25.25
C TYR A 56 -4.67 -8.64 -24.76
N ALA A 57 -4.68 -7.48 -25.41
CA ALA A 57 -5.64 -6.42 -25.09
C ALA A 57 -7.09 -6.88 -25.26
N ASP A 58 -7.40 -7.65 -26.32
CA ASP A 58 -8.75 -8.17 -26.55
C ASP A 58 -9.16 -9.12 -25.42
N THR A 59 -8.20 -9.91 -24.90
CA THR A 59 -8.41 -10.75 -23.72
C THR A 59 -8.69 -9.91 -22.47
N LEU A 60 -7.92 -8.83 -22.25
CA LEU A 60 -8.13 -7.94 -21.11
C LEU A 60 -9.47 -7.22 -21.18
N ILE A 61 -9.89 -6.77 -22.38
CA ILE A 61 -11.19 -6.14 -22.59
C ILE A 61 -12.32 -7.14 -22.36
N ALA A 62 -12.24 -8.33 -22.94
CA ALA A 62 -13.26 -9.36 -22.73
C ALA A 62 -13.37 -9.75 -21.24
N LEU A 63 -12.24 -9.80 -20.54
CA LEU A 63 -12.20 -10.04 -19.09
C LEU A 63 -12.84 -8.89 -18.30
N ALA A 64 -12.59 -7.63 -18.69
CA ALA A 64 -13.23 -6.48 -18.07
C ALA A 64 -14.75 -6.48 -18.32
N ASP A 65 -15.18 -6.72 -19.55
CA ASP A 65 -16.58 -6.75 -19.94
C ASP A 65 -17.36 -7.86 -19.21
N ASP A 66 -16.80 -9.06 -19.09
CA ASP A 66 -17.43 -10.18 -18.37
C ASP A 66 -17.59 -9.90 -16.86
N ALA A 67 -16.64 -9.17 -16.29
CA ALA A 67 -16.62 -8.86 -14.87
C ALA A 67 -17.26 -7.51 -14.51
N ASP A 68 -17.69 -6.73 -15.51
CA ASP A 68 -18.10 -5.32 -15.36
C ASP A 68 -17.03 -4.49 -14.62
N ALA A 69 -15.78 -4.62 -15.06
CA ALA A 69 -14.62 -4.05 -14.38
C ALA A 69 -14.21 -2.68 -14.93
N ASP A 70 -13.93 -1.76 -14.02
CA ASP A 70 -13.43 -0.42 -14.34
C ASP A 70 -11.89 -0.39 -14.39
N VAL A 71 -11.22 -1.27 -13.64
CA VAL A 71 -9.76 -1.24 -13.46
C VAL A 71 -9.16 -2.64 -13.58
N ILE A 72 -8.10 -2.75 -14.39
CA ILE A 72 -7.25 -3.94 -14.45
C ILE A 72 -5.87 -3.59 -13.87
N ILE A 73 -5.44 -4.34 -12.86
CA ILE A 73 -4.11 -4.20 -12.28
C ILE A 73 -3.26 -5.42 -12.64
N ILE A 74 -2.19 -5.19 -13.42
CA ILE A 74 -1.25 -6.24 -13.82
C ILE A 74 -0.01 -6.22 -12.90
N ASP A 75 0.14 -7.22 -12.02
CA ASP A 75 1.34 -7.37 -11.17
C ASP A 75 2.44 -8.14 -11.93
N LEU A 76 3.46 -7.41 -12.36
CA LEU A 76 4.63 -7.96 -13.06
C LEU A 76 5.81 -8.15 -12.11
N GLY A 77 6.34 -9.38 -12.08
CA GLY A 77 7.58 -9.71 -11.40
C GLY A 77 8.76 -8.88 -11.91
N ALA A 78 9.77 -8.65 -11.06
CA ALA A 78 10.97 -7.91 -11.49
C ALA A 78 11.68 -8.58 -12.68
N ASN A 79 11.73 -9.91 -12.66
CA ASN A 79 12.39 -10.70 -13.71
C ASN A 79 11.59 -10.68 -15.02
N GLU A 80 10.25 -10.64 -14.92
CA GLU A 80 9.36 -10.52 -16.07
C GLU A 80 9.52 -9.19 -16.82
N MET A 81 10.15 -8.18 -16.21
CA MET A 81 10.34 -6.87 -16.84
C MET A 81 11.64 -6.76 -17.66
N LEU A 82 12.62 -7.63 -17.44
CA LEU A 82 14.00 -7.47 -17.95
C LEU A 82 14.31 -8.27 -19.24
N ASN A 83 13.38 -8.29 -20.21
CA ASN A 83 13.44 -8.99 -21.53
C ASN A 83 12.68 -10.31 -21.62
N SER A 84 11.47 -10.38 -21.08
CA SER A 84 10.59 -11.55 -21.23
C SER A 84 9.58 -11.38 -22.39
N LYS A 85 8.92 -12.50 -22.73
CA LYS A 85 7.70 -12.52 -23.57
C LYS A 85 6.56 -11.73 -22.92
N SER A 86 6.45 -11.78 -21.59
CA SER A 86 5.46 -11.07 -20.77
C SER A 86 5.53 -9.56 -20.98
N ARG A 87 6.73 -8.99 -21.01
CA ARG A 87 6.92 -7.56 -21.28
C ARG A 87 6.44 -7.15 -22.67
N ARG A 88 6.70 -7.94 -23.71
CA ARG A 88 6.23 -7.62 -25.08
C ARG A 88 4.72 -7.70 -25.17
N THR A 89 4.14 -8.73 -24.56
CA THR A 89 2.68 -8.91 -24.44
C THR A 89 2.03 -7.71 -23.76
N VAL A 90 2.52 -7.31 -22.58
CA VAL A 90 1.95 -6.17 -21.83
C VAL A 90 2.13 -4.85 -22.58
N ARG A 91 3.30 -4.60 -23.19
CA ARG A 91 3.50 -3.36 -23.97
C ARG A 91 2.57 -3.28 -25.18
N ALA A 92 2.39 -4.38 -25.91
CA ALA A 92 1.44 -4.43 -27.02
C ALA A 92 0.01 -4.18 -26.52
N ALA A 93 -0.37 -4.79 -25.39
CA ALA A 93 -1.67 -4.60 -24.77
C ALA A 93 -1.90 -3.13 -24.36
N LEU A 94 -0.97 -2.52 -23.62
CA LEU A 94 -1.08 -1.10 -23.19
C LEU A 94 -1.23 -0.17 -24.39
N ARG A 95 -0.45 -0.37 -25.46
CA ARG A 95 -0.57 0.43 -26.68
C ARG A 95 -1.96 0.32 -27.30
N GLN A 96 -2.50 -0.90 -27.40
CA GLN A 96 -3.82 -1.12 -27.98
C GLN A 96 -4.93 -0.54 -27.10
N MET A 97 -4.84 -0.71 -25.78
CA MET A 97 -5.78 -0.12 -24.82
C MET A 97 -5.81 1.41 -24.92
N SER A 98 -4.63 2.04 -24.98
CA SER A 98 -4.51 3.49 -25.17
C SER A 98 -5.12 3.95 -26.51
N ALA A 99 -4.88 3.20 -27.60
CA ALA A 99 -5.47 3.50 -28.91
C ALA A 99 -7.00 3.38 -28.93
N LEU A 100 -7.57 2.58 -28.05
CA LEU A 100 -9.02 2.43 -27.85
C LEU A 100 -9.61 3.48 -26.89
N GLY A 101 -8.77 4.36 -26.33
CA GLY A 101 -9.20 5.46 -25.46
C GLY A 101 -9.23 5.11 -23.97
N HIS A 102 -8.60 4.01 -23.54
CA HIS A 102 -8.43 3.70 -22.13
C HIS A 102 -7.18 4.38 -21.56
N ASP A 103 -7.28 4.84 -20.31
CA ASP A 103 -6.12 5.35 -19.58
C ASP A 103 -5.17 4.20 -19.21
N THR A 104 -3.88 4.38 -19.47
CA THR A 104 -2.85 3.36 -19.22
C THR A 104 -1.75 3.92 -18.33
N PHE A 105 -1.45 3.20 -17.25
CA PHE A 105 -0.44 3.62 -16.27
C PHE A 105 0.61 2.53 -16.04
N ALA A 106 1.85 2.95 -15.83
CA ALA A 106 2.96 2.11 -15.41
C ALA A 106 3.48 2.59 -14.05
N VAL A 107 3.25 1.80 -13.00
CA VAL A 107 3.68 2.14 -11.64
C VAL A 107 5.01 1.47 -11.29
N LEU A 108 6.04 2.27 -11.07
CA LEU A 108 7.40 1.80 -10.76
C LEU A 108 7.69 1.94 -9.27
N SER A 109 7.86 0.80 -8.59
CA SER A 109 8.24 0.79 -7.17
C SER A 109 9.73 1.08 -6.99
N LEU A 110 10.05 2.25 -6.44
CA LEU A 110 11.40 2.64 -6.06
C LEU A 110 11.65 2.31 -4.58
N ILE A 111 12.74 1.60 -4.32
CA ILE A 111 13.07 1.06 -2.99
C ILE A 111 14.52 1.46 -2.66
N PRO A 112 14.77 2.09 -1.51
CA PRO A 112 16.11 2.47 -1.07
C PRO A 112 17.08 1.27 -0.98
N GLY A 113 18.37 1.51 -1.25
CA GLY A 113 19.45 0.57 -0.95
C GLY A 113 19.65 -0.60 -1.93
N LYS A 114 18.81 -0.73 -2.98
CA LYS A 114 18.96 -1.79 -3.98
C LYS A 114 19.80 -1.31 -5.16
N VAL A 115 21.07 -1.71 -5.17
CA VAL A 115 22.09 -1.30 -6.16
C VAL A 115 21.74 -1.81 -7.57
N GLY A 116 21.93 -0.97 -8.60
CA GLY A 116 21.74 -1.31 -10.01
C GLY A 116 20.33 -1.06 -10.57
N LEU A 117 19.35 -0.71 -9.72
CA LEU A 117 17.97 -0.47 -10.16
C LEU A 117 17.72 0.89 -10.82
N GLU A 118 18.62 1.85 -10.66
CA GLU A 118 18.43 3.21 -11.17
C GLU A 118 18.43 3.25 -12.70
N ASP A 119 19.52 2.78 -13.32
CA ASP A 119 19.63 2.71 -14.79
C ASP A 119 18.51 1.85 -15.39
N ASP A 120 18.18 0.73 -14.75
CA ASP A 120 17.10 -0.16 -15.17
C ASP A 120 15.72 0.53 -15.08
N ALA A 121 15.44 1.23 -13.98
CA ALA A 121 14.19 1.95 -13.79
C ALA A 121 14.06 3.11 -14.78
N THR A 122 15.12 3.89 -14.99
CA THR A 122 15.15 5.01 -15.94
C THR A 122 14.97 4.52 -17.38
N ASN A 123 15.70 3.48 -17.77
CA ASN A 123 15.56 2.88 -19.10
C ASN A 123 14.16 2.29 -19.31
N PHE A 124 13.60 1.65 -18.29
CA PHE A 124 12.25 1.13 -18.35
C PHE A 124 11.21 2.26 -18.47
N ALA A 125 11.28 3.27 -17.62
CA ALA A 125 10.39 4.43 -17.61
C ALA A 125 10.36 5.11 -18.99
N ARG A 126 11.53 5.40 -19.58
CA ARG A 126 11.65 6.01 -20.91
C ARG A 126 11.07 5.16 -22.04
N GLN A 127 11.07 3.84 -21.89
CA GLN A 127 10.54 2.94 -22.92
C GLN A 127 9.03 2.72 -22.79
N ILE A 128 8.52 2.68 -21.56
CA ILE A 128 7.10 2.47 -21.29
C ILE A 128 6.30 3.77 -21.40
N SER A 129 6.92 4.94 -21.18
CA SER A 129 6.27 6.26 -21.29
C SER A 129 5.70 6.57 -22.67
N LYS A 130 6.04 5.77 -23.69
CA LYS A 130 5.44 5.85 -25.03
C LYS A 130 4.06 5.19 -25.11
N GLU A 131 3.73 4.33 -24.15
CA GLU A 131 2.53 3.48 -24.16
C GLU A 131 1.65 3.66 -22.92
N ALA A 132 2.17 4.29 -21.86
CA ALA A 132 1.48 4.50 -20.59
C ALA A 132 2.11 5.65 -19.80
N ASP A 133 1.30 6.36 -19.02
CA ASP A 133 1.78 7.37 -18.07
C ASP A 133 2.53 6.71 -16.91
N VAL A 134 3.68 7.27 -16.54
CA VAL A 134 4.56 6.67 -15.54
C VAL A 134 4.37 7.34 -14.20
N ILE A 135 4.13 6.52 -13.17
CA ILE A 135 4.03 6.95 -11.77
C ILE A 135 5.09 6.22 -10.94
N LEU A 136 5.84 6.95 -10.13
CA LEU A 136 6.85 6.38 -9.24
C LEU A 136 6.26 6.16 -7.86
N ALA A 137 6.15 4.90 -7.44
CA ALA A 137 5.79 4.53 -6.08
C ALA A 137 7.03 4.51 -5.19
N LEU A 138 7.16 5.52 -4.34
CA LEU A 138 8.27 5.71 -3.41
C LEU A 138 7.99 4.92 -2.12
N HIS A 139 8.87 3.98 -1.79
CA HIS A 139 8.78 3.17 -0.58
C HIS A 139 9.81 3.58 0.47
N SER A 140 9.47 3.45 1.76
CA SER A 140 10.37 3.74 2.90
C SER A 140 10.94 5.17 2.95
N ARG A 141 10.32 6.13 2.25
CA ARG A 141 10.70 7.55 2.32
C ARG A 141 10.36 8.17 3.68
N ASP A 142 9.25 7.74 4.27
CA ASP A 142 8.78 8.11 5.61
C ASP A 142 9.68 7.61 6.75
N GLU A 143 10.55 6.64 6.48
CA GLU A 143 11.52 6.08 7.43
C GLU A 143 12.95 6.64 7.24
N GLY A 144 13.11 7.68 6.43
CA GLY A 144 14.42 8.26 6.11
C GLY A 144 15.21 7.47 5.08
N GLY A 145 14.54 6.63 4.28
CA GLY A 145 15.17 5.92 3.17
C GLY A 145 15.77 6.87 2.13
N ASP A 146 17.04 6.67 1.82
CA ASP A 146 17.75 7.47 0.82
C ASP A 146 17.33 7.08 -0.61
N LEU A 147 16.68 8.02 -1.30
CA LEU A 147 16.24 7.92 -2.69
C LEU A 147 16.97 8.93 -3.59
N SER A 148 18.05 9.56 -3.12
CA SER A 148 18.81 10.58 -3.88
C SER A 148 19.28 10.08 -5.26
N LYS A 149 19.56 8.78 -5.36
CA LYS A 149 19.86 8.10 -6.63
C LYS A 149 18.73 8.14 -7.65
N PHE A 150 17.51 8.45 -7.25
CA PHE A 150 16.37 8.54 -8.17
C PHE A 150 15.93 10.00 -8.39
N ASP A 151 16.71 10.99 -7.97
CA ASP A 151 16.30 12.41 -8.03
C ASP A 151 15.96 12.88 -9.45
N GLU A 152 16.73 12.46 -10.46
CA GLU A 152 16.41 12.76 -11.88
C GLU A 152 15.06 12.15 -12.27
N LEU A 153 14.85 10.88 -11.96
CA LEU A 153 13.62 10.16 -12.27
C LEU A 153 12.40 10.79 -11.55
N MET A 154 12.56 11.16 -10.28
CA MET A 154 11.53 11.82 -9.48
C MET A 154 11.22 13.24 -9.96
N GLY A 155 12.14 13.89 -10.68
CA GLY A 155 11.89 15.17 -11.34
C GLY A 155 11.06 15.03 -12.63
N ASP A 156 11.18 13.89 -13.31
CA ASP A 156 10.55 13.65 -14.62
C ASP A 156 9.12 13.12 -14.53
N TYR A 157 8.75 12.44 -13.44
CA TYR A 157 7.50 11.68 -13.35
C TYR A 157 6.71 11.98 -12.07
N ALA A 158 5.39 11.80 -12.14
CA ALA A 158 4.52 11.89 -10.97
C ALA A 158 4.90 10.84 -9.92
N THR A 159 4.72 11.19 -8.64
CA THR A 159 5.12 10.30 -7.54
C THR A 159 3.97 10.03 -6.59
N ILE A 160 3.94 8.82 -6.04
CA ILE A 160 3.12 8.46 -4.89
C ILE A 160 4.03 7.92 -3.79
N THR A 161 3.77 8.30 -2.54
CA THR A 161 4.47 7.74 -1.38
C THR A 161 3.61 6.65 -0.75
N VAL A 162 4.17 5.43 -0.70
CA VAL A 162 3.55 4.26 -0.08
C VAL A 162 4.21 4.05 1.28
N SER A 163 3.45 4.24 2.36
CA SER A 163 3.99 4.19 3.72
C SER A 163 4.46 2.78 4.10
N THR A 164 5.58 2.67 4.82
CA THR A 164 6.08 1.36 5.27
C THR A 164 5.11 0.66 6.24
N ASP A 165 4.32 1.41 7.00
CA ASP A 165 3.31 0.84 7.89
C ASP A 165 2.24 0.04 7.12
N GLN A 166 1.88 0.46 5.89
CA GLN A 166 1.01 -0.33 5.02
C GLN A 166 1.66 -1.67 4.68
N LEU A 167 2.99 -1.70 4.49
CA LEU A 167 3.72 -2.91 4.13
C LEU A 167 3.78 -3.93 5.28
N GLY A 168 3.83 -3.48 6.54
CA GLY A 168 3.80 -4.37 7.70
C GLY A 168 2.44 -5.08 7.86
N ILE A 169 1.35 -4.33 7.76
CA ILE A 169 -0.02 -4.85 7.93
C ILE A 169 -0.42 -5.76 6.75
N LEU A 170 0.08 -5.47 5.55
CA LEU A 170 -0.15 -6.29 4.36
C LEU A 170 0.27 -7.76 4.55
N GLY A 171 1.30 -8.05 5.36
CA GLY A 171 1.69 -9.44 5.65
C GLY A 171 0.60 -10.24 6.38
N MET A 172 -0.20 -9.59 7.23
CA MET A 172 -1.31 -10.22 7.93
C MET A 172 -2.53 -10.41 7.01
N ILE A 173 -2.81 -9.43 6.15
CA ILE A 173 -3.91 -9.44 5.19
C ILE A 173 -3.73 -10.54 4.14
N THR A 174 -2.49 -10.71 3.64
CA THR A 174 -2.12 -11.76 2.68
C THR A 174 -2.50 -13.17 3.15
N ALA A 175 -2.39 -13.48 4.44
CA ALA A 175 -2.77 -14.79 4.95
C ALA A 175 -4.29 -15.05 4.88
N ALA A 176 -5.10 -13.99 5.01
CA ALA A 176 -6.55 -14.08 4.90
C ALA A 176 -7.03 -14.19 3.45
N GLY A 177 -6.24 -13.75 2.46
CA GLY A 177 -6.64 -13.79 1.04
C GLY A 177 -7.66 -12.72 0.67
N VAL A 178 -7.60 -11.57 1.35
CA VAL A 178 -8.49 -10.42 1.12
C VAL A 178 -7.67 -9.19 0.78
N THR A 179 -8.29 -8.15 0.22
CA THR A 179 -7.60 -6.89 0.01
C THR A 179 -7.50 -6.08 1.31
N PRO A 180 -6.59 -5.09 1.39
CA PRO A 180 -6.61 -4.11 2.47
C PRO A 180 -7.96 -3.42 2.66
N PHE A 181 -8.66 -3.07 1.58
CA PHE A 181 -9.97 -2.46 1.68
C PHE A 181 -11.00 -3.40 2.30
N ASP A 182 -11.09 -4.65 1.84
CA ASP A 182 -12.01 -5.65 2.39
C ASP A 182 -11.80 -5.86 3.89
N TRP A 183 -10.53 -5.89 4.31
CA TRP A 183 -10.17 -5.99 5.71
C TRP A 183 -10.64 -4.76 6.51
N CYS A 184 -10.59 -3.57 5.93
CA CYS A 184 -11.08 -2.34 6.56
C CYS A 184 -12.62 -2.32 6.64
N ALA A 185 -13.29 -2.76 5.59
CA ALA A 185 -14.74 -2.77 5.49
C ALA A 185 -15.40 -3.84 6.38
N ALA A 186 -14.72 -4.98 6.56
CA ALA A 186 -15.17 -6.09 7.39
C ALA A 186 -14.04 -6.55 8.34
N PRO A 187 -13.72 -5.77 9.39
CA PRO A 187 -12.61 -6.07 10.27
C PRO A 187 -12.84 -7.36 11.05
N VAL A 188 -11.79 -8.18 11.16
CA VAL A 188 -11.78 -9.35 12.05
C VAL A 188 -11.90 -8.87 13.50
N LYS A 189 -12.76 -9.54 14.28
CA LYS A 189 -12.96 -9.20 15.69
C LYS A 189 -11.64 -9.16 16.46
N GLY A 190 -11.39 -8.06 17.18
CA GLY A 190 -10.14 -7.81 17.90
C GLY A 190 -9.04 -7.11 17.09
N PHE A 191 -9.26 -6.88 15.79
CA PHE A 191 -8.34 -6.16 14.88
C PHE A 191 -8.94 -4.86 14.34
N GLU A 192 -10.03 -4.36 14.92
CA GLU A 192 -10.76 -3.18 14.45
C GLU A 192 -9.87 -1.93 14.41
N LEU A 193 -8.98 -1.75 15.41
CA LEU A 193 -8.04 -0.63 15.43
C LEU A 193 -6.98 -0.72 14.32
N ALA A 194 -6.51 -1.92 14.00
CA ALA A 194 -5.56 -2.14 12.91
C ALA A 194 -6.22 -1.92 11.54
N ALA A 195 -7.48 -2.30 11.40
CA ALA A 195 -8.30 -2.03 10.23
C ALA A 195 -8.53 -0.51 10.04
N ALA A 196 -8.92 0.19 11.11
CA ALA A 196 -9.04 1.65 11.14
C ALA A 196 -7.73 2.36 10.74
N TRP A 197 -6.59 1.92 11.28
CA TRP A 197 -5.27 2.44 10.89
C TRP A 197 -4.95 2.19 9.41
N THR A 198 -5.30 1.02 8.90
CA THR A 198 -5.11 0.68 7.48
C THR A 198 -5.94 1.59 6.60
N ALA A 199 -7.21 1.83 6.95
CA ALA A 199 -8.07 2.77 6.23
C ALA A 199 -7.54 4.20 6.28
N HIS A 200 -7.00 4.66 7.42
CA HIS A 200 -6.34 5.97 7.49
C HIS A 200 -5.15 6.07 6.54
N ASN A 201 -4.29 5.05 6.50
CA ASN A 201 -3.15 5.05 5.59
C ASN A 201 -3.58 5.01 4.12
N LEU A 202 -4.60 4.21 3.78
CA LEU A 202 -5.19 4.18 2.44
C LEU A 202 -5.77 5.56 2.08
N MET A 203 -6.42 6.26 3.03
CA MET A 203 -6.92 7.61 2.83
C MET A 203 -5.78 8.59 2.55
N GLN A 204 -4.67 8.54 3.29
CA GLN A 204 -3.49 9.38 3.04
C GLN A 204 -2.89 9.11 1.66
N LEU A 205 -2.88 7.85 1.21
CA LEU A 205 -2.47 7.51 -0.16
C LEU A 205 -3.45 8.10 -1.19
N ALA A 206 -4.75 7.91 -0.99
CA ALA A 206 -5.81 8.38 -1.89
C ALA A 206 -5.85 9.91 -2.07
N GLN A 207 -5.38 10.68 -1.07
CA GLN A 207 -5.29 12.14 -1.13
C GLN A 207 -4.17 12.67 -2.02
N GLN A 208 -3.22 11.83 -2.44
CA GLN A 208 -2.11 12.27 -3.29
C GLN A 208 -2.58 12.50 -4.72
N SER A 209 -2.14 13.58 -5.37
CA SER A 209 -2.65 13.99 -6.69
C SER A 209 -2.60 12.89 -7.75
N ALA A 210 -1.48 12.14 -7.81
CA ALA A 210 -1.34 11.04 -8.75
C ALA A 210 -2.30 9.86 -8.48
N MET A 211 -2.78 9.69 -7.24
CA MET A 211 -3.80 8.67 -6.91
C MET A 211 -5.21 9.10 -7.28
N ILE A 212 -5.47 10.42 -7.38
CA ILE A 212 -6.75 10.94 -7.90
C ILE A 212 -6.91 10.54 -9.36
N GLU A 213 -5.85 10.72 -10.15
CA GLU A 213 -5.83 10.33 -11.57
C GLU A 213 -5.85 8.81 -11.73
N LEU A 214 -4.97 8.09 -11.02
CA LEU A 214 -4.78 6.65 -11.19
C LEU A 214 -5.97 5.79 -10.73
N ALA A 215 -6.60 6.16 -9.62
CA ALA A 215 -7.54 5.29 -8.92
C ALA A 215 -8.76 6.03 -8.35
N ARG A 216 -9.03 7.25 -8.84
CA ARG A 216 -10.14 8.10 -8.36
C ARG A 216 -10.10 8.30 -6.84
N GLY A 217 -8.89 8.56 -6.34
CA GLY A 217 -8.63 8.73 -4.90
C GLY A 217 -9.55 9.77 -4.22
N ASP A 218 -9.99 10.80 -4.95
CA ASP A 218 -10.98 11.78 -4.50
C ASP A 218 -12.32 11.15 -4.09
N LEU A 219 -12.78 10.14 -4.82
CA LEU A 219 -13.99 9.37 -4.51
C LEU A 219 -13.77 8.36 -3.38
N ALA A 220 -12.55 7.83 -3.24
CA ALA A 220 -12.21 6.89 -2.16
C ALA A 220 -12.11 7.58 -0.79
N VAL A 221 -11.67 8.84 -0.74
CA VAL A 221 -11.40 9.57 0.52
C VAL A 221 -12.59 9.58 1.48
N PRO A 222 -13.83 9.92 1.08
CA PRO A 222 -14.97 9.90 1.99
C PRO A 222 -15.24 8.51 2.61
N VAL A 223 -15.13 7.45 1.80
CA VAL A 223 -15.34 6.06 2.24
C VAL A 223 -14.24 5.66 3.23
N LEU A 224 -12.98 5.85 2.85
CA LEU A 224 -11.83 5.51 3.69
C LEU A 224 -11.78 6.35 4.97
N SER A 225 -12.19 7.63 4.91
CA SER A 225 -12.32 8.47 6.09
C SER A 225 -13.37 7.94 7.06
N SER A 226 -14.48 7.37 6.56
CA SER A 226 -15.50 6.76 7.42
C SER A 226 -15.01 5.44 8.05
N LEU A 227 -14.24 4.65 7.30
CA LEU A 227 -13.71 3.34 7.72
C LEU A 227 -12.46 3.42 8.59
N ALA A 228 -11.67 4.49 8.45
CA ALA A 228 -10.63 4.84 9.40
C ALA A 228 -11.19 4.97 10.82
N GLN A 229 -12.53 5.04 10.91
CA GLN A 229 -13.29 5.64 11.98
C GLN A 229 -12.75 7.08 12.12
N ASP A 230 -13.47 7.97 12.78
CA ASP A 230 -12.66 8.99 13.45
C ASP A 230 -11.67 8.14 14.28
N ARG A 231 -10.34 8.31 14.07
CA ARG A 231 -9.40 8.24 15.20
C ARG A 231 -10.22 8.76 16.35
N PRO A 232 -10.34 8.14 17.52
CA PRO A 232 -11.22 8.73 18.50
C PRO A 232 -10.58 10.05 19.01
N VAL A 233 -10.51 11.12 18.22
CA VAL A 233 -11.27 12.34 18.40
C VAL A 233 -12.34 12.07 19.45
N SER A 234 -13.29 11.14 19.38
CA SER A 234 -14.19 10.84 20.52
C SER A 234 -13.53 10.41 21.86
N PHE A 235 -12.33 9.81 21.87
CA PHE A 235 -11.52 9.55 23.08
C PHE A 235 -10.89 10.85 23.61
N TYR A 236 -10.60 11.80 22.71
CA TYR A 236 -9.99 13.10 22.99
C TYR A 236 -10.97 14.30 23.05
N THR A 237 -12.15 14.26 22.45
CA THR A 237 -13.15 15.33 22.29
C THR A 237 -14.31 15.14 23.22
N GLY A 238 -14.71 13.89 23.49
CA GLY A 238 -15.59 13.56 24.61
C GLY A 238 -14.96 13.88 25.97
N ARG A 239 -13.62 14.01 26.02
CA ARG A 239 -12.84 14.36 27.23
C ARG A 239 -12.13 15.73 27.17
N ASN A 240 -12.03 16.39 26.02
CA ASN A 240 -11.36 17.71 25.93
C ASN A 240 -12.05 18.80 26.75
N ASN A 241 -13.37 18.68 26.97
CA ASN A 241 -14.07 19.62 27.87
C ASN A 241 -13.72 19.43 29.35
N LYS A 242 -13.03 18.34 29.72
CA LYS A 242 -12.65 18.04 31.12
C LYS A 242 -11.13 17.84 31.35
N TRP A 243 -10.30 17.61 30.33
CA TRP A 243 -8.93 17.09 30.51
C TRP A 243 -7.84 17.81 29.69
N GLN A 244 -8.20 18.79 28.83
CA GLN A 244 -7.28 19.57 27.97
C GLN A 244 -6.02 18.81 27.54
N VAL A 245 -6.15 17.92 26.56
CA VAL A 245 -5.05 17.05 26.14
C VAL A 245 -3.99 17.86 25.39
N THR A 246 -2.76 17.87 25.93
CA THR A 246 -1.62 18.62 25.39
C THR A 246 -0.87 17.85 24.29
N ASN A 247 -0.08 18.54 23.47
CA ASN A 247 0.80 17.92 22.45
C ASN A 247 1.78 16.89 23.06
N GLU A 248 2.11 17.02 24.34
CA GLU A 248 2.95 16.09 25.08
C GLU A 248 2.27 14.73 25.29
N CYS A 249 0.96 14.71 25.53
CA CYS A 249 0.20 13.46 25.64
C CYS A 249 0.17 12.70 24.30
N LEU A 250 0.00 13.42 23.19
CA LEU A 250 -0.01 12.84 21.84
C LEU A 250 1.36 12.27 21.45
N THR A 251 2.43 12.93 21.90
CA THR A 251 3.82 12.49 21.62
C THR A 251 4.18 11.25 22.45
N ALA A 252 3.70 11.15 23.69
CA ALA A 252 3.93 10.00 24.56
C ALA A 252 3.22 8.74 24.05
N ASP A 253 1.99 8.86 23.57
CA ASP A 253 1.23 7.75 22.95
C ASP A 253 1.92 7.21 21.68
N ALA A 254 2.41 8.11 20.83
CA ALA A 254 3.13 7.72 19.62
C ALA A 254 4.39 6.88 19.95
N ARG A 255 5.10 7.25 21.02
CA ARG A 255 6.28 6.49 21.49
C ARG A 255 5.89 5.14 22.07
N GLU A 256 4.80 5.04 22.84
CA GLU A 256 4.31 3.77 23.38
C GLU A 256 3.97 2.78 22.25
N ILE A 257 3.27 3.26 21.21
CA ILE A 257 2.86 2.46 20.05
C ILE A 257 4.07 1.97 19.24
N VAL A 258 5.05 2.85 18.95
CA VAL A 258 6.28 2.46 18.24
C VAL A 258 7.05 1.40 19.02
N THR A 259 7.13 1.54 20.34
CA THR A 259 7.87 0.61 21.20
C THR A 259 7.13 -0.73 21.35
N GLN A 260 5.80 -0.72 21.39
CA GLN A 260 4.97 -1.92 21.37
C GLN A 260 5.16 -2.70 20.06
N ARG A 261 5.23 -2.00 18.92
CA ARG A 261 5.51 -2.62 17.61
C ARG A 261 6.91 -3.24 17.56
N ALA A 262 7.92 -2.56 18.11
CA ALA A 262 9.27 -3.10 18.23
C ALA A 262 9.28 -4.39 19.07
N LEU A 263 8.58 -4.41 20.21
CA LEU A 263 8.43 -5.58 21.07
C LEU A 263 7.76 -6.76 20.35
N MET A 264 6.71 -6.48 19.58
CA MET A 264 5.97 -7.50 18.81
C MET A 264 6.74 -8.01 17.58
N SER A 265 7.68 -7.22 17.05
CA SER A 265 8.52 -7.59 15.90
C SER A 265 9.71 -8.50 16.26
N LEU A 266 10.03 -8.63 17.55
CA LEU A 266 11.02 -9.58 18.05
C LEU A 266 10.41 -10.99 18.06
N ALA A 267 10.44 -11.67 16.92
CA ALA A 267 10.08 -13.09 16.76
C ALA A 267 11.11 -14.02 17.46
N PRO A 268 10.87 -15.35 17.59
CA PRO A 268 11.32 -16.19 18.73
C PRO A 268 12.84 -16.46 18.84
N ALA A 269 13.65 -15.87 17.97
CA ALA A 269 15.11 -15.97 17.96
C ALA A 269 15.82 -14.75 18.57
N ALA A 270 15.08 -13.75 19.08
CA ALA A 270 15.66 -12.66 19.83
C ALA A 270 16.29 -13.19 21.13
N ASP A 271 17.54 -12.83 21.41
CA ASP A 271 18.15 -13.15 22.69
C ASP A 271 17.39 -12.45 23.84
N ASP A 272 17.45 -13.05 25.03
CA ASP A 272 16.75 -12.56 26.21
C ASP A 272 17.09 -11.09 26.52
N ALA A 273 18.32 -10.66 26.19
CA ALA A 273 18.76 -9.29 26.38
C ALA A 273 17.97 -8.30 25.49
N SER A 274 17.75 -8.64 24.23
CA SER A 274 17.00 -7.83 23.26
C SER A 274 15.52 -7.71 23.65
N VAL A 275 14.92 -8.80 24.12
CA VAL A 275 13.53 -8.80 24.63
C VAL A 275 13.42 -7.96 25.90
N VAL A 276 14.37 -8.06 26.82
CA VAL A 276 14.40 -7.28 28.06
C VAL A 276 14.61 -5.78 27.79
N ILE A 277 15.49 -5.42 26.85
CA ILE A 277 15.73 -4.02 26.46
C ILE A 277 14.45 -3.41 25.86
N ALA A 278 13.81 -4.11 24.93
CA ALA A 278 12.57 -3.64 24.31
C ALA A 278 11.41 -3.58 25.32
N ALA A 279 11.30 -4.56 26.24
CA ALA A 279 10.28 -4.55 27.30
C ALA A 279 10.49 -3.38 28.27
N ARG A 280 11.74 -3.07 28.62
CA ARG A 280 12.08 -1.90 29.45
C ARG A 280 11.74 -0.59 28.76
N ALA A 281 12.04 -0.49 27.46
CA ALA A 281 11.68 0.67 26.65
C ALA A 281 10.15 0.86 26.60
N PHE A 282 9.38 -0.23 26.43
CA PHE A 282 7.92 -0.17 26.44
C PHE A 282 7.38 0.28 27.80
N ILE A 283 7.89 -0.30 28.90
CA ILE A 283 7.49 0.09 30.26
C ILE A 283 7.79 1.56 30.52
N ALA A 284 8.93 2.07 30.04
CA ALA A 284 9.29 3.48 30.17
C ALA A 284 8.34 4.38 29.37
N ALA A 285 8.08 4.06 28.10
CA ALA A 285 7.18 4.83 27.24
C ALA A 285 5.72 4.83 27.78
N ALA A 286 5.22 3.69 28.23
CA ALA A 286 3.90 3.57 28.85
C ALA A 286 3.82 4.33 30.19
N SER A 287 4.92 4.42 30.93
CA SER A 287 5.00 5.21 32.16
C SER A 287 5.00 6.72 31.86
N GLU A 288 5.70 7.15 30.80
CA GLU A 288 5.67 8.52 30.30
C GLU A 288 4.26 8.92 29.83
N ALA A 289 3.59 8.07 29.07
CA ALA A 289 2.21 8.30 28.63
C ALA A 289 1.26 8.46 29.83
N ARG A 290 1.33 7.55 30.81
CA ARG A 290 0.54 7.66 32.04
C ARG A 290 0.86 8.93 32.84
N ALA A 291 2.12 9.33 32.91
CA ALA A 291 2.54 10.54 33.61
C ALA A 291 2.02 11.81 32.92
N ALA A 292 2.13 11.89 31.60
CA ALA A 292 1.60 12.98 30.79
C ALA A 292 0.07 13.11 30.97
N HIS A 293 -0.66 11.98 30.91
CA HIS A 293 -2.09 11.97 31.16
C HIS A 293 -2.47 12.36 32.60
N LYS A 294 -1.65 11.98 33.59
CA LYS A 294 -1.86 12.37 35.00
C LYS A 294 -1.59 13.86 35.21
N ALA A 295 -0.57 14.41 34.57
CA ALA A 295 -0.25 15.84 34.63
C ALA A 295 -1.36 16.68 33.97
N ALA A 296 -1.84 16.27 32.79
CA ALA A 296 -2.98 16.91 32.12
C ALA A 296 -4.26 16.87 32.99
N ARG A 297 -4.46 15.81 33.76
CA ARG A 297 -5.56 15.69 34.75
C ARG A 297 -5.47 16.63 35.94
N LEU A 298 -4.26 16.96 36.39
CA LEU A 298 -4.01 17.77 37.58
C LEU A 298 -3.87 19.27 37.28
N ALA A 299 -3.73 19.63 36.00
CA ALA A 299 -3.71 21.01 35.51
C ALA A 299 -5.13 21.61 35.31
N VAL A 300 -6.17 20.82 35.58
CA VAL A 300 -7.60 21.18 35.59
C VAL A 300 -8.08 21.34 37.03
#